data_AF-A0AA45BBU3-F1
#
_entry.id   AF-A0AA45BBU3-F1
#
_cell.length_a   1.000
_cell.length_b   1.000
_cell.length_c   1.000
_cell.angle_alpha   90.00
_cell.angle_beta   90.00
_cell.angle_gamma   90.00
#
_symmetry.space_group_name_H-M   'P 1'
#
loop_
_entity.id
_entity.type
_entity.pdbx_description
1 polymer ?
#
loop_
_entity_poly.entity_id
_entity_poly.type
_entity_poly.pdbx_seq_one_letter_code
_entity_poly.pdbx_strand_id
1 'polypeptide(L)'
;MYEKQMSAIAEGFQHVADSYEGHEQAVLDVIADCQSAMEEEREGAIGAWEQRELDYARVAVREGFLRLALVAAEKALIVSQLPRDEYEYGLNYGRPQ
;
A
#
# COMPACT_ATOMS: atom_id res chain seq x y z
N MET A 1 5.68 9.36 -9.94
CA MET A 1 4.23 9.15 -9.80
C MET A 1 3.99 8.78 -8.34
N TYR A 2 2.90 9.22 -7.71
CA TYR A 2 2.60 9.07 -6.27
C TYR A 2 3.53 9.74 -5.23
N GLU A 3 4.24 10.82 -5.58
CA GLU A 3 5.14 11.52 -4.64
C GLU A 3 4.44 11.99 -3.36
N LYS A 4 3.19 12.46 -3.48
CA LYS A 4 2.35 12.84 -2.34
C LYS A 4 2.11 11.64 -1.41
N GLN A 5 1.68 10.50 -1.95
CA GLN A 5 1.35 9.32 -1.17
C GLN A 5 2.60 8.69 -0.54
N MET A 6 3.73 8.67 -1.26
CA MET A 6 5.01 8.24 -0.70
C MET A 6 5.48 9.13 0.47
N SER A 7 5.24 10.44 0.37
CA SER A 7 5.54 11.37 1.46
C SER A 7 4.64 11.12 2.67
N ALA A 8 3.33 10.92 2.45
CA ALA A 8 2.37 10.60 3.51
C ALA A 8 2.71 9.27 4.22
N ILE A 9 3.19 8.26 3.49
CA ILE A 9 3.68 7.00 4.07
C ILE A 9 4.92 7.24 4.92
N ALA A 10 5.88 8.03 4.44
CA ALA A 10 7.10 8.36 5.19
C ALA A 10 6.78 9.12 6.49
N GLU A 11 5.86 10.08 6.44
CA GLU A 11 5.33 10.78 7.62
C GLU A 11 4.63 9.80 8.57
N GLY A 12 3.80 8.90 8.04
CA GLY A 12 3.17 7.83 8.82
C GLY A 12 4.18 6.95 9.55
N PHE A 13 5.29 6.59 8.90
CA PHE A 13 6.37 5.82 9.54
C PHE A 13 7.01 6.59 10.70
N GLN A 14 7.22 7.89 10.53
CA GLN A 14 7.78 8.74 11.58
C GLN A 14 6.82 8.82 12.78
N HIS A 15 5.54 9.07 12.55
CA HIS A 15 4.54 9.15 13.61
C HIS A 15 4.42 7.85 14.40
N VAL A 16 4.32 6.70 13.72
CA VAL A 16 4.26 5.38 14.36
C VAL A 16 5.54 5.05 15.14
N ALA A 17 6.70 5.59 14.72
CA ALA A 17 7.95 5.42 15.44
C ALA A 17 8.03 6.30 16.70
N ASP A 18 7.47 7.51 16.65
CA ASP A 18 7.45 8.45 17.77
C ASP A 18 6.44 8.05 18.85
N SER A 19 5.26 7.58 18.44
CA SER A 19 4.22 7.03 19.31
C SER A 19 3.45 5.95 18.54
N TYR A 20 3.32 4.76 19.10
CA TYR A 20 2.65 3.67 18.38
C TYR A 20 1.12 3.74 18.46
N GLU A 21 0.59 4.18 19.60
CA GLU A 21 -0.84 4.15 19.89
C GLU A 21 -1.60 5.34 19.29
N GLY A 22 -2.83 5.11 18.82
CA GLY A 22 -3.75 6.17 18.38
C GLY A 22 -3.57 6.62 16.93
N HIS A 23 -2.75 5.92 16.14
CA HIS A 23 -2.47 6.24 14.74
C HIS A 23 -3.25 5.37 13.74
N GLU A 24 -4.14 4.50 14.20
CA GLU A 24 -4.89 3.55 13.37
C GLU A 24 -5.66 4.28 12.25
N GLN A 25 -6.41 5.32 12.61
CA GLN A 25 -7.21 6.07 11.64
C GLN A 25 -6.32 6.82 10.63
N ALA A 26 -5.24 7.44 11.10
CA ALA A 26 -4.30 8.14 10.22
C ALA A 26 -3.66 7.18 9.20
N VAL A 27 -3.31 5.95 9.62
CA VAL A 27 -2.79 4.93 8.72
C VAL A 27 -3.86 4.45 7.72
N LEU A 28 -5.12 4.30 8.15
CA LEU A 28 -6.23 3.97 7.24
C LEU A 28 -6.46 5.06 6.20
N ASP A 29 -6.35 6.33 6.59
CA ASP A 29 -6.49 7.47 5.68
C ASP A 29 -5.36 7.46 4.63
N VAL A 30 -4.12 7.18 5.04
CA VAL A 30 -3.00 7.00 4.09
C VAL A 30 -3.25 5.85 3.12
N ILE A 31 -3.76 4.70 3.59
CA ILE A 31 -4.09 3.54 2.74
C ILE A 31 -5.19 3.92 1.73
N ALA A 32 -6.21 4.65 2.16
CA ALA A 32 -7.31 5.10 1.30
C ALA A 32 -6.83 6.11 0.24
N ASP A 33 -5.95 7.03 0.61
CA ASP A 33 -5.30 7.97 -0.31
C ASP A 33 -4.45 7.25 -1.37
N CYS A 34 -3.73 6.19 -0.97
CA CYS A 34 -2.98 5.34 -1.91
C CYS A 34 -3.90 4.65 -2.90
N GLN A 35 -5.00 4.06 -2.43
CA GLN A 35 -5.99 3.43 -3.30
C GLN A 35 -6.58 4.42 -4.30
N SER A 36 -7.05 5.57 -3.81
CA SER A 36 -7.70 6.58 -4.64
C SER A 36 -6.76 7.08 -5.75
N ALA A 37 -5.48 7.30 -5.42
CA ALA A 37 -4.49 7.70 -6.40
C ALA A 37 -4.26 6.64 -7.50
N MET A 38 -4.23 5.36 -7.14
CA MET A 38 -4.10 4.28 -8.12
C MET A 38 -5.34 4.14 -9.01
N GLU A 39 -6.54 4.32 -8.43
CA GLU A 39 -7.79 4.34 -9.18
C GLU A 39 -7.83 5.51 -10.16
N GLU A 40 -7.42 6.72 -9.74
CA GLU A 40 -7.37 7.90 -10.61
C GLU A 40 -6.44 7.70 -11.82
N GLU A 41 -5.24 7.14 -11.60
CA GLU A 41 -4.27 6.87 -12.67
C GLU A 41 -4.71 5.77 -13.64
N ARG A 42 -5.63 4.88 -13.23
CA ARG A 42 -6.05 3.70 -14.00
C ARG A 42 -7.55 3.67 -14.29
N GLU A 43 -8.20 4.83 -14.39
CA GLU A 43 -9.63 4.96 -14.72
C GLU A 43 -10.55 4.08 -13.84
N GLY A 44 -10.22 3.95 -12.56
CA GLY A 44 -10.97 3.17 -11.56
C GLY A 44 -10.53 1.70 -11.42
N ALA A 45 -9.49 1.25 -12.14
CA ALA A 45 -9.02 -0.13 -12.07
C ALA A 45 -7.78 -0.30 -11.16
N ILE A 46 -7.85 -1.22 -10.21
CA ILE A 46 -6.71 -1.64 -9.39
C ILE A 46 -6.28 -3.05 -9.82
N GLY A 47 -4.97 -3.27 -9.96
CA GLY A 47 -4.43 -4.60 -10.27
C GLY A 47 -4.56 -5.57 -9.09
N ALA A 48 -4.54 -6.87 -9.39
CA ALA A 48 -4.75 -7.90 -8.37
C ALA A 48 -3.64 -7.92 -7.28
N TRP A 49 -2.41 -7.52 -7.64
CA TRP A 49 -1.32 -7.43 -6.68
C TRP A 49 -1.55 -6.27 -5.70
N GLU A 50 -1.78 -5.08 -6.24
CA GLU A 50 -2.05 -3.85 -5.51
C GLU A 50 -3.22 -4.06 -4.53
N GLN A 51 -4.33 -4.64 -5.02
CA GLN A 51 -5.50 -4.94 -4.20
C GLN A 51 -5.16 -5.86 -3.03
N ARG A 52 -4.38 -6.91 -3.26
CA ARG A 52 -3.95 -7.85 -2.22
C ARG A 52 -3.12 -7.15 -1.14
N GLU A 53 -2.20 -6.26 -1.53
CA GLU A 53 -1.38 -5.52 -0.57
C GLU A 53 -2.23 -4.51 0.23
N LEU A 54 -3.18 -3.82 -0.41
CA LEU A 54 -4.10 -2.91 0.29
C LEU A 54 -5.01 -3.64 1.29
N ASP A 55 -5.52 -4.80 0.91
CA ASP A 55 -6.33 -5.62 1.81
C ASP A 55 -5.52 -6.15 2.99
N TYR A 56 -4.26 -6.54 2.73
CA TYR A 56 -3.34 -6.91 3.79
C TYR A 56 -3.02 -5.72 4.72
N ALA A 57 -2.83 -4.52 4.17
CA ALA A 57 -2.61 -3.31 4.95
C ALA A 57 -3.78 -3.05 5.92
N ARG A 58 -5.03 -3.18 5.44
CA ARG A 58 -6.24 -3.03 6.27
C ARG A 58 -6.37 -4.11 7.35
N VAL A 59 -5.97 -5.35 7.07
CA VAL A 59 -5.87 -6.39 8.11
C VAL A 59 -4.82 -5.99 9.13
N ALA A 60 -3.63 -5.58 8.69
CA ALA A 60 -2.55 -5.19 9.58
C ALA A 60 -2.94 -4.04 10.51
N VAL A 61 -3.68 -3.02 10.05
CA VAL A 61 -4.20 -1.98 10.96
C VAL A 61 -5.13 -2.56 12.02
N ARG A 62 -6.09 -3.41 11.64
CA ARG A 62 -7.05 -4.01 12.58
C ARG A 62 -6.38 -4.88 13.64
N GLU A 63 -5.28 -5.53 13.29
CA GLU A 63 -4.46 -6.34 14.19
C GLU A 63 -3.42 -5.51 14.98
N GLY A 64 -3.41 -4.18 14.80
CA GLY A 64 -2.49 -3.28 15.49
C GLY A 64 -1.05 -3.33 14.97
N PHE A 65 -0.81 -3.79 13.75
CA PHE A 65 0.52 -3.81 13.08
C PHE A 65 0.68 -2.60 12.13
N LEU A 66 0.72 -1.38 12.68
CA LEU A 66 0.69 -0.13 11.90
C LEU A 66 1.87 0.04 10.95
N ARG A 67 3.09 -0.30 11.39
CA ARG A 67 4.28 -0.24 10.52
C ARG A 67 4.17 -1.21 9.35
N LEU A 68 3.63 -2.40 9.58
CA LEU A 68 3.41 -3.39 8.52
C LEU A 68 2.34 -2.93 7.53
N ALA A 69 1.29 -2.27 8.02
CA ALA A 69 0.26 -1.69 7.17
C ALA A 69 0.83 -0.63 6.22
N LEU A 70 1.69 0.25 6.71
CA LEU A 70 2.38 1.25 5.88
C LEU A 70 3.32 0.63 4.85
N VAL A 71 4.08 -0.41 5.21
CA VAL A 71 4.92 -1.16 4.25
C VAL A 71 4.08 -1.81 3.15
N ALA A 72 2.93 -2.38 3.49
CA ALA A 72 2.04 -2.98 2.51
C ALA A 72 1.43 -1.92 1.57
N ALA A 73 1.06 -0.75 2.08
CA ALA A 73 0.61 0.38 1.27
C ALA A 73 1.72 0.89 0.32
N GLU A 74 2.95 1.03 0.82
CA GLU A 74 4.12 1.41 0.02
C GLU A 74 4.35 0.42 -1.11
N LYS A 75 4.29 -0.88 -0.80
CA LYS A 75 4.45 -1.94 -1.79
C LYS A 75 3.38 -1.86 -2.87
N ALA A 76 2.13 -1.58 -2.52
CA ALA A 76 1.05 -1.40 -3.52
C ALA A 76 1.40 -0.28 -4.52
N LEU A 77 1.90 0.86 -4.02
CA LEU A 77 2.35 1.96 -4.88
C LEU A 77 3.55 1.57 -5.76
N ILE A 78 4.53 0.85 -5.22
CA ILE A 78 5.71 0.41 -5.97
C ILE A 78 5.30 -0.56 -7.09
N VAL A 79 4.51 -1.59 -6.78
CA VAL A 79 4.15 -2.61 -7.77
C VAL A 79 3.25 -2.05 -8.87
N SER A 80 2.43 -1.04 -8.56
CA SER A 80 1.61 -0.36 -9.57
C SER A 80 2.43 0.42 -10.62
N GLN A 81 3.71 0.69 -10.33
CA GLN A 81 4.62 1.42 -11.22
C GLN A 81 5.58 0.48 -11.98
N LEU A 82 5.51 -0.83 -11.75
CA LEU A 82 6.41 -1.78 -12.40
C LEU A 82 6.13 -1.87 -13.91
N PRO A 83 7.17 -2.10 -14.73
CA PRO A 83 7.01 -2.63 -16.07
C PRO A 83 6.14 -3.89 -16.07
N ARG A 84 5.36 -4.08 -17.14
CA ARG A 84 4.36 -5.16 -17.21
C ARG A 84 4.97 -6.56 -17.05
N ASP A 85 6.13 -6.80 -17.64
CA ASP A 85 6.87 -8.05 -17.55
C ASP A 85 7.34 -8.35 -16.11
N GLU A 86 7.87 -7.34 -15.41
CA GLU A 86 8.24 -7.46 -13.99
C GLU A 86 7.01 -7.69 -13.10
N TYR A 87 5.91 -6.99 -13.38
CA TYR A 87 4.65 -7.16 -12.66
C TYR A 87 4.10 -8.58 -12.84
N GLU A 88 4.00 -9.06 -14.08
CA GLU A 88 3.48 -10.40 -14.40
C GLU A 88 4.39 -11.49 -13.82
N TYR A 89 5.72 -11.31 -13.87
CA TYR A 89 6.66 -12.24 -13.24
C TYR A 89 6.43 -12.31 -11.72
N GLY A 90 6.40 -11.15 -11.05
CA GLY A 90 6.24 -11.08 -9.60
C GLY A 90 4.90 -11.63 -9.11
N LEU A 91 3.81 -11.31 -9.80
CA LEU A 91 2.45 -11.78 -9.47
C LEU A 91 2.32 -13.31 -9.56
N ASN A 92 3.05 -13.92 -10.50
CA ASN A 92 3.03 -15.36 -10.77
C ASN A 92 4.18 -16.13 -10.09
N TYR A 93 5.10 -15.44 -9.41
CA TYR A 93 6.23 -16.07 -8.75
C TYR A 93 5.76 -17.11 -7.73
N GLY A 94 6.26 -18.35 -7.86
CA GLY A 94 5.93 -19.46 -6.96
C GLY A 94 4.55 -20.10 -7.17
N ARG A 95 3.76 -19.68 -8.18
CA ARG A 95 2.53 -20.40 -8.56
C ARG A 95 2.88 -21.60 -9.44
N PRO A 96 2.40 -22.82 -9.13
CA PRO A 96 2.47 -23.92 -10.07
C PRO A 96 1.64 -23.57 -11.31
N GLN A 97 2.18 -23.84 -12.50
CA GLN A 97 1.48 -23.68 -13.78
C GLN A 97 0.29 -24.64 -13.88
#